data_AF-A0A497QIY9-F1
#
_entry.id   AF-A0A497QIY9-F1
#
_cell.length_a   1.000
_cell.length_b   1.000
_cell.length_c   1.000
_cell.angle_alpha   90.00
_cell.angle_beta   90.00
_cell.angle_gamma   90.00
#
_symmetry.space_group_name_H-M   'P 1'
#
loop_
_entity.id
_entity.type
_entity.pdbx_description
1 polymer ?
#
loop_
_entity_poly.entity_id
_entity_poly.type
_entity_poly.pdbx_seq_one_letter_code
_entity_poly.pdbx_strand_id
1 'polypeptide(L)'
;MKKQIVCLIFIVVLITSTFQSVSSSSIQDNSNISISSDVIAFSEAVLKEKDSYLSVKIDGVTSYLARPGEPILPVFIKTFTFPLGTKIFDVICRPENVYETKINGKISPAPAPSPKFSIKTSPKLNDDFENNDIYSSTDTYPNS
;
A
#
# COMPACT_ATOMS: atom_id res chain seq x y z
N MET A 1 -9.21 -18.82 -57.03
CA MET A 1 -9.10 -19.45 -55.69
C MET A 1 -7.68 -19.36 -55.11
N LYS A 2 -6.61 -19.82 -55.81
CA LYS A 2 -5.22 -19.78 -55.27
C LYS A 2 -4.70 -18.36 -54.96
N LYS A 3 -4.97 -17.36 -55.81
CA LYS A 3 -4.51 -15.98 -55.62
C LYS A 3 -5.22 -15.24 -54.47
N GLN A 4 -6.49 -15.56 -54.22
CA GLN A 4 -7.28 -14.99 -53.11
C GLN A 4 -6.83 -15.55 -51.76
N ILE A 5 -6.46 -16.83 -51.70
CA ILE A 5 -5.91 -17.47 -50.49
C ILE A 5 -4.51 -16.91 -50.16
N VAL A 6 -3.67 -16.68 -51.17
CA VAL A 6 -2.34 -16.06 -50.97
C VAL A 6 -2.47 -14.62 -50.47
N CYS A 7 -3.42 -13.85 -51.00
CA CYS A 7 -3.70 -12.49 -50.53
C CYS A 7 -4.21 -12.47 -49.08
N LEU A 8 -5.05 -13.43 -48.70
CA LEU A 8 -5.60 -13.51 -47.35
C LEU A 8 -4.54 -13.89 -46.31
N ILE A 9 -3.58 -14.76 -46.66
CA ILE A 9 -2.43 -15.10 -45.79
C ILE A 9 -1.50 -13.91 -45.62
N PHE A 10 -1.27 -13.11 -46.67
CA PHE A 10 -0.39 -11.94 -46.60
C PHE A 10 -0.95 -10.83 -45.73
N ILE A 11 -2.28 -10.67 -45.70
CA ILE A 11 -2.97 -9.68 -44.85
C ILE A 11 -2.90 -10.09 -43.37
N VAL A 12 -3.03 -11.38 -43.06
CA VAL A 12 -3.00 -11.88 -41.67
C VAL A 12 -1.60 -11.76 -41.03
N VAL A 13 -0.54 -11.95 -41.80
CA VAL A 13 0.86 -11.79 -41.32
C VAL A 13 1.22 -10.32 -41.07
N LEU A 14 0.54 -9.37 -41.73
CA LEU A 14 0.81 -7.94 -41.57
C LEU A 14 0.30 -7.39 -40.23
N ILE A 15 -0.74 -7.99 -39.64
CA ILE A 15 -1.38 -7.51 -38.41
C ILE A 15 -0.69 -8.02 -37.13
N THR A 16 0.18 -9.02 -37.22
CA THR A 16 0.85 -9.62 -36.05
C THR A 16 2.19 -8.98 -35.71
N SER A 17 2.63 -7.98 -36.47
CA SER A 17 3.97 -7.40 -36.36
C SER A 17 3.93 -5.96 -35.87
N THR A 18 3.47 -5.70 -34.63
CA THR A 18 4.03 -4.67 -33.73
C THR A 18 3.37 -4.76 -32.34
N PHE A 19 3.85 -5.66 -31.49
CA PHE A 19 3.89 -5.40 -30.06
C PHE A 19 5.35 -5.18 -29.68
N GLN A 20 5.85 -3.96 -29.89
CA GLN A 20 7.07 -3.53 -29.23
C GLN A 20 6.70 -3.24 -27.77
N SER A 21 7.16 -4.11 -26.85
CA SER A 21 7.19 -3.79 -25.43
C SER A 21 8.09 -2.57 -25.25
N VAL A 22 7.51 -1.45 -24.81
CA VAL A 22 8.26 -0.25 -24.47
C VAL A 22 8.80 -0.47 -23.06
N SER A 23 10.01 -1.03 -22.96
CA SER A 23 10.78 -0.92 -21.71
C SER A 23 11.32 0.50 -21.62
N SER A 24 10.53 1.40 -21.03
CA SER A 24 10.97 2.72 -20.63
C SER A 24 12.00 2.58 -19.52
N SER A 25 13.25 2.95 -19.80
CA SER A 25 14.08 3.88 -19.01
C SER A 25 15.54 3.73 -19.44
N SER A 26 15.98 4.56 -20.40
CA SER A 26 17.39 4.87 -20.54
C SER A 26 17.80 5.71 -19.32
N ILE A 27 18.19 5.05 -18.24
CA ILE A 27 18.96 5.69 -17.19
C ILE A 27 20.36 5.83 -17.74
N GLN A 28 20.78 7.08 -17.90
CA GLN A 28 22.14 7.43 -18.28
C GLN A 28 23.06 6.86 -17.18
N ASP A 29 23.76 5.77 -17.50
CA ASP A 29 24.67 5.07 -16.60
C ASP A 29 25.78 6.01 -16.15
N ASN A 30 25.57 6.64 -15.00
CA ASN A 30 26.64 7.16 -14.18
C ASN A 30 27.17 5.94 -13.40
N SER A 31 28.37 5.47 -13.73
CA SER A 31 28.91 4.15 -13.38
C SER A 31 29.04 3.85 -11.87
N ASN A 32 28.60 4.74 -10.98
CA ASN A 32 28.68 4.60 -9.52
C ASN A 32 27.31 4.60 -8.80
N ILE A 33 26.19 4.70 -9.51
CA ILE A 33 24.84 4.68 -8.89
C ILE A 33 24.11 3.43 -9.35
N SER A 34 23.76 2.56 -8.40
CA SER A 34 22.91 1.40 -8.64
C SER A 34 21.46 1.71 -8.26
N ILE A 35 20.52 1.21 -9.07
CA ILE A 35 19.09 1.32 -8.81
C ILE A 35 18.53 -0.08 -8.58
N SER A 36 17.82 -0.23 -7.46
CA SER A 36 17.10 -1.46 -7.12
C SER A 36 15.62 -1.16 -7.14
N SER A 37 14.86 -1.92 -7.93
CA SER A 37 13.41 -1.79 -8.06
C SER A 37 12.73 -3.08 -7.64
N ASP A 38 11.60 -2.95 -6.97
CA ASP A 38 10.78 -4.07 -6.51
C ASP A 38 9.30 -3.71 -6.65
N VAL A 39 8.47 -4.70 -6.93
CA VAL A 39 7.03 -4.51 -7.14
C VAL A 39 6.27 -5.25 -6.06
N ILE A 40 5.40 -4.52 -5.37
CA ILE A 40 4.58 -5.04 -4.28
C ILE A 40 3.13 -4.96 -4.71
N ALA A 41 2.43 -6.11 -4.68
CA ALA A 41 1.01 -6.20 -4.97
C ALA A 41 0.24 -6.49 -3.68
N PHE A 42 -0.91 -5.85 -3.54
CA PHE A 42 -1.82 -6.04 -2.41
C PHE A 42 -3.13 -6.66 -2.87
N SER A 43 -3.76 -7.42 -1.97
CA SER A 43 -5.16 -7.80 -2.13
C SER A 43 -6.06 -6.59 -1.86
N GLU A 44 -7.31 -6.67 -2.31
CA GLU A 44 -8.32 -5.66 -1.98
C GLU A 44 -8.56 -5.58 -0.47
N ALA A 45 -8.78 -4.35 0.02
CA ALA A 45 -9.06 -4.12 1.44
C ALA A 45 -10.47 -4.60 1.79
N VAL A 46 -10.56 -5.41 2.84
CA VAL A 46 -11.82 -5.89 3.41
C VAL A 46 -12.14 -5.08 4.65
N LEU A 47 -13.32 -4.47 4.67
CA LEU A 47 -13.85 -3.75 5.82
C LEU A 47 -14.72 -4.70 6.65
N LYS A 48 -14.48 -4.74 7.96
CA LYS A 48 -15.31 -5.50 8.91
C LYS A 48 -15.83 -4.57 10.00
N GLU A 49 -17.11 -4.67 10.29
CA GLU A 49 -17.70 -3.95 11.41
C GLU A 49 -17.43 -4.70 12.73
N LYS A 50 -16.99 -3.95 13.74
CA LYS A 50 -16.73 -4.44 15.09
C LYS A 50 -16.98 -3.31 16.08
N ASP A 51 -17.85 -3.55 17.06
CA ASP A 51 -18.10 -2.62 18.19
C ASP A 51 -18.45 -1.18 17.74
N SER A 52 -19.22 -1.03 16.64
CA SER A 52 -19.59 0.25 16.00
C SER A 52 -18.48 0.97 15.24
N TYR A 53 -17.32 0.34 15.08
CA TYR A 53 -16.21 0.81 14.25
C TYR A 53 -15.94 -0.12 13.08
N LEU A 54 -15.21 0.38 12.09
CA LEU A 54 -14.69 -0.39 10.97
C LEU A 54 -13.25 -0.82 11.24
N SER A 55 -12.95 -2.07 10.94
CA SER A 55 -11.61 -2.63 10.91
C SER A 55 -11.20 -2.86 9.46
N VAL A 56 -10.05 -2.30 9.07
CA VAL A 56 -9.48 -2.46 7.73
C VAL A 56 -8.51 -3.63 7.73
N LYS A 57 -8.76 -4.62 6.87
CA LYS A 57 -7.88 -5.79 6.69
C LYS A 57 -7.42 -5.88 5.24
N ILE A 58 -6.13 -6.05 5.05
CA ILE A 58 -5.51 -6.37 3.76
C ILE A 58 -4.66 -7.62 3.97
N ASP A 59 -4.77 -8.61 3.10
CA ASP A 59 -3.93 -9.81 3.20
C ASP A 59 -2.52 -9.50 2.67
N GLY A 60 -1.50 -10.00 3.38
CA GLY A 60 -0.08 -9.78 3.03
C GLY A 60 0.58 -8.61 3.75
N VAL A 61 -0.11 -7.91 4.64
CA VAL A 61 0.47 -6.82 5.46
C VAL A 61 1.36 -7.37 6.56
N THR A 62 2.44 -6.65 6.87
CA THR A 62 3.42 -7.09 7.88
C THR A 62 3.27 -6.37 9.22
N SER A 63 2.51 -5.27 9.27
CA SER A 63 2.28 -4.51 10.50
C SER A 63 0.99 -3.66 10.44
N TYR A 64 0.74 -2.91 11.51
CA TYR A 64 -0.34 -1.94 11.62
C TYR A 64 0.19 -0.62 12.21
N LEU A 65 -0.24 0.50 11.64
CA LEU A 65 -0.11 1.82 12.25
C LEU A 65 -1.15 1.90 13.38
N ALA A 66 -0.67 1.86 14.61
CA ALA A 66 -1.52 1.78 15.81
C ALA A 66 -1.03 2.77 16.88
N ARG A 67 -1.24 4.07 16.62
CA ARG A 67 -0.97 5.14 17.59
C ARG A 67 -2.19 5.29 18.52
N PRO A 68 -2.00 5.38 19.85
CA PRO A 68 -3.12 5.43 20.80
C PRO A 68 -4.16 6.50 20.44
N GLY A 69 -5.41 6.09 20.35
CA GLY A 69 -6.55 6.93 19.99
C GLY A 69 -6.65 7.32 18.52
N GLU A 70 -5.70 6.94 17.67
CA GLU A 70 -5.72 7.21 16.22
C GLU A 70 -6.24 5.99 15.44
N PRO A 71 -6.72 6.17 14.20
CA PRO A 71 -7.21 5.07 13.37
C PRO A 71 -6.16 3.98 13.15
N ILE A 72 -6.54 2.72 13.37
CA ILE A 72 -5.70 1.56 13.06
C ILE A 72 -5.70 1.32 11.55
N LEU A 73 -4.54 1.44 10.92
CA LEU A 73 -4.39 1.16 9.48
C LEU A 73 -3.36 0.07 9.22
N PRO A 74 -3.61 -0.86 8.28
CA PRO A 74 -2.62 -1.84 7.85
C PRO A 74 -1.41 -1.16 7.18
N VAL A 75 -0.20 -1.67 7.45
CA VAL A 75 1.05 -1.18 6.86
C VAL A 75 1.88 -2.36 6.35
N PHE A 76 2.51 -2.18 5.19
CA PHE A 76 3.50 -3.11 4.66
C PHE A 76 4.90 -2.54 4.83
N ILE A 77 5.74 -3.29 5.54
CA ILE A 77 7.14 -2.99 5.82
C ILE A 77 8.00 -4.06 5.13
N LYS A 78 8.93 -3.62 4.30
CA LYS A 78 9.95 -4.46 3.65
C LYS A 78 11.35 -3.93 3.98
N THR A 79 12.22 -4.83 4.40
CA THR A 79 13.61 -4.51 4.74
C THR A 79 14.52 -4.88 3.56
N PHE A 80 15.31 -3.90 3.10
CA PHE A 80 16.35 -4.12 2.10
C PHE A 80 17.72 -4.16 2.78
N THR A 81 18.50 -5.20 2.50
CA THR A 81 19.83 -5.39 3.06
C THR A 81 20.88 -4.98 2.05
N PHE A 82 21.77 -4.05 2.45
CA PHE A 82 22.87 -3.58 1.61
C PHE A 82 24.22 -3.82 2.30
N PRO A 83 25.30 -3.99 1.52
CA PRO A 83 26.65 -4.06 2.07
C PRO A 83 27.02 -2.80 2.86
N LEU A 84 27.91 -2.96 3.83
CA LEU A 84 28.46 -1.84 4.61
C LEU A 84 29.11 -0.82 3.66
N GLY A 85 28.86 0.48 3.91
CA GLY A 85 29.37 1.57 3.08
C GLY A 85 28.42 2.02 1.96
N THR A 86 27.32 1.31 1.73
CA THR A 86 26.26 1.75 0.82
C THR A 86 25.59 3.02 1.37
N LYS A 87 25.41 4.03 0.52
CA LYS A 87 24.63 5.24 0.82
C LYS A 87 23.35 5.21 -0.01
N ILE A 88 22.22 5.37 0.65
CA ILE A 88 20.92 5.48 -0.01
C ILE A 88 20.71 6.95 -0.34
N PHE A 89 20.64 7.27 -1.63
CA PHE A 89 20.40 8.64 -2.09
C PHE A 89 18.92 8.99 -2.12
N ASP A 90 18.07 8.04 -2.54
CA ASP A 90 16.65 8.26 -2.71
C ASP A 90 15.85 6.96 -2.58
N VAL A 91 14.58 7.09 -2.21
CA VAL A 91 13.59 6.01 -2.16
C VAL A 91 12.31 6.51 -2.81
N ILE A 92 12.02 6.02 -4.02
CA ILE A 92 10.87 6.46 -4.80
C ILE A 92 9.80 5.38 -4.77
N CYS A 93 8.63 5.72 -4.23
CA CYS A 93 7.44 4.89 -4.27
C CYS A 93 6.50 5.37 -5.38
N ARG A 94 6.06 4.47 -6.26
CA ARG A 94 5.10 4.76 -7.33
C ARG A 94 3.84 3.93 -7.11
N PRO A 95 2.78 4.49 -6.52
CA PRO A 95 1.52 3.76 -6.39
C PRO A 95 0.87 3.61 -7.76
N GLU A 96 0.45 2.38 -8.08
CA GLU A 96 -0.30 2.04 -9.27
C GLU A 96 -1.63 1.38 -8.87
N ASN A 97 -2.66 1.49 -9.71
CA ASN A 97 -3.99 0.90 -9.48
C ASN A 97 -4.59 1.31 -8.12
N VAL A 98 -4.69 2.62 -7.86
CA VAL A 98 -5.29 3.14 -6.63
C VAL A 98 -6.81 2.91 -6.64
N TYR A 99 -7.33 2.31 -5.57
CA TYR A 99 -8.76 2.08 -5.36
C TYR A 99 -9.29 2.97 -4.24
N GLU A 100 -10.43 3.59 -4.47
CA GLU A 100 -11.11 4.43 -3.49
C GLU A 100 -12.49 3.86 -3.16
N THR A 101 -12.80 3.75 -1.87
CA THR A 101 -14.08 3.25 -1.38
C THR A 101 -14.61 4.21 -0.32
N LYS A 102 -15.88 4.61 -0.47
CA LYS A 102 -16.58 5.37 0.57
C LYS A 102 -16.99 4.43 1.71
N ILE A 103 -16.64 4.80 2.93
CA ILE A 103 -17.00 4.07 4.14
C ILE A 103 -18.11 4.81 4.89
N ASN A 104 -19.04 4.07 5.49
CA ASN A 104 -20.10 4.62 6.34
C ASN A 104 -19.82 4.22 7.80
N GLY A 105 -18.86 4.89 8.41
CA GLY A 105 -18.40 4.61 9.77
C GLY A 105 -16.97 5.08 10.02
N LYS A 106 -16.58 5.08 11.30
CA LYS A 106 -15.22 5.43 11.74
C LYS A 106 -14.35 4.19 11.78
N ILE A 107 -13.08 4.30 11.40
CA ILE A 107 -12.10 3.22 11.60
C ILE A 107 -11.80 3.11 13.10
N SER A 108 -11.58 1.90 13.60
CA SER A 108 -11.32 1.65 15.02
C SER A 108 -10.07 2.42 15.49
N PRO A 109 -10.17 3.18 16.60
CA PRO A 109 -9.01 3.78 17.25
C PRO A 109 -8.11 2.73 17.90
N ALA A 110 -6.80 3.02 18.00
CA ALA A 110 -5.84 2.10 18.63
C ALA A 110 -5.85 2.20 20.16
N PRO A 111 -5.73 1.08 20.88
CA PRO A 111 -5.66 1.10 22.33
C PRO A 111 -4.36 1.72 22.84
N ALA A 112 -4.48 2.45 23.95
CA ALA A 112 -3.32 2.87 24.72
C ALA A 112 -2.60 1.64 25.31
N PRO A 113 -1.26 1.62 25.33
CA PRO A 113 -0.50 0.53 25.93
C PRO A 113 -0.80 0.43 27.42
N SER A 114 -1.34 -0.71 27.85
CA SER A 114 -1.60 -1.00 29.25
C SER A 114 -0.46 -1.80 29.88
N PRO A 115 0.02 -1.45 31.09
CA PRO A 115 0.95 -2.30 31.82
C PRO A 115 0.38 -3.71 32.04
N LYS A 116 1.22 -4.75 31.90
CA LYS A 116 0.81 -6.16 32.09
C LYS A 116 0.58 -6.57 33.55
N PHE A 117 0.67 -5.65 34.51
CA PHE A 117 0.54 -5.97 35.94
C PHE A 117 -0.91 -5.85 36.41
N SER A 118 -1.47 -6.93 36.95
CA SER A 118 -2.83 -7.02 37.47
C SER A 118 -3.00 -6.24 38.76
N ILE A 119 -3.15 -4.91 38.69
CA ILE A 119 -3.73 -4.16 39.81
C ILE A 119 -5.24 -4.22 39.61
N LYS A 120 -5.97 -4.79 40.58
CA LYS A 120 -7.45 -4.85 40.63
C LYS A 120 -8.13 -3.46 40.74
N THR A 121 -7.38 -2.41 40.45
CA THR A 121 -7.72 -1.00 40.60
C THR A 121 -7.18 -0.25 39.39
N SER A 122 -7.39 -0.79 38.18
CA SER A 122 -7.25 0.06 37.00
C SER A 122 -8.31 1.16 37.11
N PRO A 123 -7.94 2.45 36.99
CA PRO A 123 -8.92 3.49 36.77
C PRO A 123 -9.76 3.06 35.57
N LYS A 124 -11.09 3.25 35.64
CA LYS A 124 -11.88 3.23 34.41
C LYS A 124 -11.22 4.26 33.49
N LEU A 125 -10.57 3.79 32.42
CA LEU A 125 -10.06 4.67 31.38
C LEU A 125 -11.27 5.46 30.91
N ASN A 126 -11.20 6.79 31.08
CA ASN A 126 -12.28 7.69 30.72
C ASN A 126 -12.68 7.44 29.26
N ASP A 127 -13.97 7.62 28.98
CA ASP A 127 -14.69 7.24 27.75
C ASP A 127 -14.18 7.90 26.44
N ASP A 128 -13.15 8.75 26.49
CA ASP A 128 -12.55 9.41 25.33
C ASP A 128 -11.35 8.62 24.81
N PHE A 129 -11.65 7.50 24.16
CA PHE A 129 -10.66 6.61 23.52
C PHE A 129 -10.26 7.08 22.12
N GLU A 130 -11.02 7.99 21.50
CA GLU A 130 -10.71 8.59 20.19
C GLU A 130 -9.89 9.88 20.34
N ASN A 131 -8.86 10.03 19.49
CA ASN A 131 -8.17 11.30 19.31
C ASN A 131 -9.04 12.23 18.44
N ASN A 132 -9.82 13.10 19.09
CA ASN A 132 -10.75 14.01 18.42
C ASN A 132 -10.09 14.92 17.37
N ASP A 133 -8.82 15.30 17.56
CA ASP A 133 -8.10 16.15 16.60
C ASP A 133 -7.91 15.44 15.25
N ILE A 134 -7.72 14.12 15.27
CA ILE A 134 -7.59 13.29 14.06
C ILE A 134 -8.96 12.95 13.48
N TYR A 135 -9.90 12.50 14.30
CA TYR A 135 -11.22 12.05 13.82
C TYR A 135 -12.14 13.20 13.36
N SER A 136 -11.89 14.43 13.81
CA SER A 136 -12.62 15.62 13.36
C SER A 136 -11.94 16.33 12.19
N SER A 137 -10.72 15.91 11.81
CA SER A 137 -10.01 16.50 10.68
C SER A 137 -10.59 16.03 9.34
N THR A 138 -10.52 16.90 8.34
CA THR A 138 -10.83 16.59 6.93
C THR A 138 -9.59 16.13 6.15
N ASP A 139 -8.42 16.17 6.76
CA ASP A 139 -7.16 15.81 6.13
C ASP A 139 -7.03 14.29 6.01
N THR A 140 -6.23 13.84 5.03
CA THR A 140 -5.91 12.42 4.89
C THR A 140 -5.04 11.94 6.04
N TYR A 141 -5.44 10.83 6.66
CA TYR A 141 -4.63 10.13 7.66
C TYR A 141 -4.09 8.81 7.07
N PRO A 142 -2.81 8.47 7.33
CA PRO A 142 -1.81 9.28 8.03
C PRO A 142 -1.31 10.44 7.17
N ASN A 143 -0.95 11.56 7.81
CA ASN A 143 -0.18 12.60 7.12
C ASN A 143 1.30 12.18 7.02
N SER A 144 1.96 12.58 5.92
CA SER A 144 3.36 12.22 5.61
C SER A 144 4.36 12.92 6.52
#